data_AF-A0A5A7RXX3-F1
#
_entry.id   AF-A0A5A7RXX3-F1
#
_cell.length_a   1.000
_cell.length_b   1.000
_cell.length_c   1.000
_cell.angle_alpha   90.00
_cell.angle_beta   90.00
_cell.angle_gamma   90.00
#
_symmetry.space_group_name_H-M   'P 1'
#
loop_
_entity.id
_entity.type
_entity.pdbx_description
1 polymer ?
#
loop_
_entity_poly.entity_id
_entity_poly.type
_entity_poly.pdbx_seq_one_letter_code
_entity_poly.pdbx_strand_id
1 'polypeptide(L)'
;MLIAIKGKKNSGKTLFIENLLKKLKGYKVVVVKSSMHEAIDEEGKDTWRYREAGAIASIISTKKEIVLFTKGTENKLKDAINIAKKFFPDVIIVEGYKSVEGLNCIDVEEADVEEVYEKIVEKIVKGKKIEILVDGKEISLNKFVEKIFYETIKAMLSCLKGGEGKEIEILIRL
;
A
#
# COMPACT_ATOMS: atom_id res chain seq x y z
N MET A 1 4.47 3.08 -0.58
CA MET A 1 5.43 2.41 -1.50
C MET A 1 4.79 1.16 -2.06
N LEU A 2 5.13 0.74 -3.29
CA LEU A 2 4.60 -0.47 -3.93
C LEU A 2 5.76 -1.32 -4.45
N ILE A 3 5.79 -2.61 -4.11
CA ILE A 3 6.79 -3.57 -4.55
C ILE A 3 6.13 -4.84 -5.05
N ALA A 4 6.75 -5.49 -6.04
CA ALA A 4 6.33 -6.80 -6.53
C ALA A 4 7.38 -7.85 -6.18
N ILE A 5 6.95 -8.99 -5.65
CA ILE A 5 7.80 -10.13 -5.34
C ILE A 5 7.55 -11.23 -6.39
N LYS A 6 8.58 -11.52 -7.19
CA LYS A 6 8.56 -12.56 -8.23
C LYS A 6 9.46 -13.74 -7.85
N GLY A 7 9.25 -14.86 -8.55
CA GLY A 7 10.00 -16.10 -8.38
C GLY A 7 9.18 -17.29 -8.87
N LYS A 8 9.82 -18.42 -9.14
CA LYS A 8 9.14 -19.64 -9.63
C LYS A 8 8.16 -20.21 -8.61
N LYS A 9 7.26 -21.11 -9.03
CA LYS A 9 6.42 -21.84 -8.08
C LYS A 9 7.33 -22.57 -7.08
N ASN A 10 7.00 -22.52 -5.79
CA ASN A 10 7.80 -23.08 -4.69
C ASN A 10 9.20 -22.46 -4.47
N SER A 11 9.48 -21.27 -5.02
CA SER A 11 10.75 -20.56 -4.79
C SER A 11 10.87 -19.89 -3.41
N GLY A 12 10.01 -20.22 -2.44
CA GLY A 12 10.03 -19.60 -1.11
C GLY A 12 9.41 -18.20 -1.01
N LYS A 13 8.70 -17.70 -2.03
CA LYS A 13 8.06 -16.36 -2.00
C LYS A 13 7.23 -16.08 -0.75
N THR A 14 6.39 -17.03 -0.34
CA THR A 14 5.53 -16.85 0.84
C THR A 14 6.39 -16.70 2.10
N LEU A 15 7.40 -17.55 2.28
CA LEU A 15 8.32 -17.46 3.42
C LEU A 15 9.13 -16.15 3.40
N PHE A 16 9.59 -15.72 2.22
CA PHE A 16 10.28 -14.44 2.05
C PHE A 16 9.40 -13.26 2.50
N ILE A 17 8.15 -13.22 2.02
CA ILE A 17 7.18 -12.18 2.40
C ILE A 17 6.87 -12.23 3.90
N GLU A 18 6.67 -13.41 4.48
CA GLU A 18 6.44 -13.57 5.92
C GLU A 18 7.61 -13.03 6.75
N ASN A 19 8.86 -13.33 6.35
CA ASN A 19 10.04 -12.83 7.05
C ASN A 19 10.21 -11.32 6.90
N LEU A 20 9.90 -10.78 5.72
CA LEU A 20 9.88 -9.33 5.48
C LEU A 20 8.80 -8.64 6.33
N LEU A 21 7.59 -9.21 6.43
CA LEU A 21 6.50 -8.69 7.27
C LEU A 21 6.88 -8.67 8.76
N LYS A 22 7.63 -9.66 9.25
CA LYS A 22 8.13 -9.66 10.64
C LYS A 22 9.04 -8.46 10.94
N LYS A 23 9.82 -8.01 9.95
CA LYS A 23 10.70 -6.84 10.08
C LYS A 23 9.96 -5.52 9.91
N LEU A 24 8.95 -5.48 9.03
CA LEU A 24 8.10 -4.31 8.81
C LEU A 24 7.06 -4.08 9.93
N LYS A 25 7.25 -4.68 11.12
CA LYS A 25 6.41 -4.39 12.29
C LYS A 25 6.49 -2.91 12.64
N GLY A 26 5.34 -2.26 12.73
CA GLY A 26 5.23 -0.81 12.93
C GLY A 26 4.87 -0.04 11.66
N TYR A 27 5.00 -0.64 10.48
CA TYR A 27 4.49 -0.09 9.23
C TYR A 27 3.13 -0.70 8.87
N LYS A 28 2.26 0.09 8.22
CA LYS A 28 1.02 -0.42 7.64
C LYS A 28 1.32 -1.09 6.31
N VAL A 29 1.29 -2.41 6.30
CA VAL A 29 1.56 -3.22 5.11
C VAL A 29 0.28 -3.88 4.60
N VAL A 30 0.02 -3.78 3.30
CA VAL A 30 -1.04 -4.55 2.63
C VAL A 30 -0.39 -5.50 1.62
N VAL A 31 -0.78 -6.78 1.65
CA VAL A 31 -0.33 -7.78 0.68
C VAL A 31 -1.44 -8.04 -0.34
N VAL A 32 -1.10 -7.93 -1.62
CA VAL A 32 -1.98 -8.28 -2.75
C VAL A 32 -1.43 -9.54 -3.39
N LYS A 33 -2.16 -10.65 -3.27
CA LYS A 33 -1.78 -11.92 -3.90
C LYS A 33 -2.47 -12.04 -5.26
N SER A 34 -1.70 -12.12 -6.34
CA SER A 34 -2.24 -12.46 -7.65
C SER A 34 -2.31 -13.98 -7.77
N SER A 35 -3.51 -14.48 -8.08
CA SER A 35 -3.77 -15.90 -8.26
C SER A 35 -4.17 -16.19 -9.69
N MET A 36 -3.87 -17.41 -10.16
CA MET A 36 -4.42 -17.95 -11.42
C MET A 36 -5.75 -18.68 -11.21
N HIS A 37 -6.23 -18.79 -9.96
CA HIS A 37 -7.55 -19.31 -9.67
C HIS A 37 -8.63 -18.40 -10.26
N GLU A 38 -9.66 -18.99 -10.86
CA GLU A 38 -10.72 -18.27 -11.55
C GLU A 38 -11.61 -17.46 -10.60
N ALA A 39 -12.03 -18.09 -9.50
CA ALA A 39 -12.84 -17.46 -8.46
C ALA A 39 -12.56 -18.09 -7.08
N ILE A 40 -12.76 -17.28 -6.04
CA ILE A 40 -12.83 -17.75 -4.63
C ILE A 40 -14.30 -17.92 -4.21
N ASP A 41 -15.17 -17.03 -4.67
CA ASP A 41 -16.61 -17.11 -4.41
C ASP A 41 -17.25 -18.19 -5.27
N GLU A 42 -18.31 -18.83 -4.75
CA GLU A 42 -19.02 -19.91 -5.44
C GLU A 42 -20.33 -19.39 -6.06
N GLU A 43 -20.62 -19.87 -7.28
CA GLU A 43 -21.87 -19.57 -7.97
C GLU A 43 -23.09 -20.01 -7.15
N GLY A 44 -24.14 -19.19 -7.14
CA GLY A 44 -25.38 -19.45 -6.40
C GLY A 44 -25.35 -19.14 -4.90
N LYS A 45 -24.19 -18.83 -4.30
CA LYS A 45 -24.12 -18.33 -2.91
C LYS A 45 -24.62 -16.89 -2.81
N ASP A 46 -24.97 -16.44 -1.60
CA ASP A 46 -25.56 -15.12 -1.38
C ASP A 46 -24.64 -13.97 -1.87
N THR A 47 -23.35 -14.05 -1.57
CA THR A 47 -22.32 -13.09 -2.05
C THR A 47 -22.26 -13.01 -3.58
N TRP A 48 -22.38 -14.14 -4.26
CA TRP A 48 -22.47 -14.18 -5.72
C TRP A 48 -23.80 -13.61 -6.22
N ARG A 49 -24.93 -14.05 -5.62
CA ARG A 49 -26.29 -13.63 -6.02
C ARG A 49 -26.50 -12.13 -5.89
N TYR A 50 -25.95 -11.49 -4.85
CA TYR A 50 -26.02 -10.04 -4.71
C TYR A 50 -25.30 -9.31 -5.86
N ARG A 51 -24.14 -9.82 -6.29
CA ARG A 51 -23.38 -9.24 -7.40
C ARG A 51 -24.06 -9.46 -8.75
N GLU A 52 -24.69 -10.61 -8.96
CA GLU A 52 -25.50 -10.86 -10.15
C GLU A 52 -26.80 -10.04 -10.18
N ALA A 53 -27.38 -9.76 -9.02
CA ALA A 53 -28.55 -8.88 -8.90
C ALA A 53 -28.22 -7.38 -9.12
N GLY A 54 -26.94 -7.02 -9.33
CA GLY A 54 -26.51 -5.67 -9.68
C GLY A 54 -25.68 -4.94 -8.62
N ALA A 55 -25.38 -5.57 -7.47
CA ALA A 55 -24.45 -4.98 -6.51
C ALA A 55 -23.03 -4.93 -7.10
N ILE A 56 -22.38 -3.77 -7.04
CA ILE A 56 -20.99 -3.62 -7.54
C ILE A 56 -19.98 -4.45 -6.73
N ALA A 57 -20.29 -4.74 -5.47
CA ALA A 57 -19.50 -5.58 -4.58
C ALA A 57 -20.42 -6.23 -3.53
N SER A 58 -19.97 -7.35 -2.97
CA SER A 58 -20.57 -8.00 -1.80
C SER A 58 -19.51 -8.18 -0.72
N ILE A 59 -19.84 -7.85 0.52
CA ILE A 59 -18.94 -7.97 1.67
C ILE A 59 -19.54 -8.96 2.66
N ILE A 60 -18.76 -9.98 3.03
CA ILE A 60 -19.12 -10.89 4.11
C ILE A 60 -18.25 -10.60 5.32
N SER A 61 -18.87 -10.51 6.49
CA SER A 61 -18.20 -10.40 7.78
C SER A 61 -18.47 -11.67 8.58
N THR A 62 -17.40 -12.33 9.01
CA THR A 62 -17.46 -13.52 9.85
C THR A 62 -16.88 -13.19 11.23
N LYS A 63 -16.90 -14.18 12.15
CA LYS A 63 -16.25 -14.04 13.46
C LYS A 63 -14.74 -13.83 13.39
N LYS A 64 -14.09 -14.18 12.26
CA LYS A 64 -12.63 -14.18 12.12
C LYS A 64 -12.11 -13.20 11.08
N GLU A 65 -12.92 -12.87 10.07
CA GLU A 65 -12.43 -12.13 8.90
C GLU A 65 -13.54 -11.38 8.16
N ILE A 66 -13.12 -10.45 7.32
CA ILE A 66 -13.98 -9.75 6.37
C ILE A 66 -13.44 -10.04 4.97
N VAL A 67 -14.32 -10.47 4.08
CA VAL A 67 -13.99 -10.75 2.68
C VAL A 67 -14.82 -9.85 1.77
N LEU A 68 -14.14 -9.15 0.86
CA LEU A 68 -14.75 -8.33 -0.17
C LEU A 68 -14.66 -9.08 -1.51
N PHE A 69 -15.83 -9.37 -2.08
CA PHE A 69 -15.93 -9.85 -3.44
C PHE A 69 -16.39 -8.71 -4.34
N THR A 70 -15.64 -8.46 -5.41
CA THR A 70 -15.96 -7.45 -6.42
C THR A 70 -15.57 -7.99 -7.79
N LYS A 71 -16.27 -7.54 -8.84
CA LYS A 71 -15.82 -7.79 -10.21
C LYS A 71 -14.64 -6.84 -10.49
N GLY A 72 -13.55 -7.38 -11.02
CA GLY A 72 -12.43 -6.60 -11.53
C GLY A 72 -12.65 -6.25 -13.00
N THR A 73 -11.95 -5.22 -13.47
CA THR A 73 -11.81 -4.91 -14.90
C THR A 73 -10.86 -5.91 -15.58
N GLU A 74 -10.55 -5.68 -16.86
CA GLU A 74 -9.50 -6.42 -17.57
C GLU A 74 -8.14 -6.38 -16.83
N ASN A 75 -7.88 -5.32 -16.03
CA ASN A 75 -6.67 -5.22 -15.21
C ASN A 75 -6.95 -5.45 -13.72
N LYS A 76 -7.31 -6.69 -13.39
CA LYS A 76 -7.66 -7.13 -12.01
C LYS A 76 -6.59 -6.78 -10.97
N LEU A 77 -5.30 -6.85 -11.32
CA LEU A 77 -4.22 -6.51 -10.38
C LEU A 77 -4.24 -5.01 -10.03
N LYS A 78 -4.40 -4.13 -11.04
CA LYS A 78 -4.49 -2.68 -10.80
C LYS A 78 -5.67 -2.34 -9.90
N ASP A 79 -6.80 -3.01 -10.07
CA ASP A 79 -7.98 -2.83 -9.22
C ASP A 79 -7.72 -3.27 -7.78
N ALA A 80 -7.12 -4.44 -7.57
CA ALA A 80 -6.72 -4.92 -6.25
C ALA A 80 -5.74 -3.95 -5.56
N ILE A 81 -4.76 -3.42 -6.30
CA ILE A 81 -3.83 -2.39 -5.79
C ILE A 81 -4.57 -1.10 -5.43
N ASN A 82 -5.56 -0.68 -6.22
CA ASN A 82 -6.36 0.52 -5.92
C ASN A 82 -7.21 0.34 -4.65
N ILE A 83 -7.76 -0.85 -4.42
CA ILE A 83 -8.44 -1.20 -3.18
C ILE A 83 -7.43 -1.19 -2.02
N ALA A 84 -6.25 -1.82 -2.19
CA ALA A 84 -5.19 -1.82 -1.18
C ALA A 84 -4.76 -0.41 -0.75
N LYS A 85 -4.71 0.54 -1.69
CA LYS A 85 -4.41 1.96 -1.40
C LYS A 85 -5.43 2.63 -0.47
N LYS A 86 -6.68 2.16 -0.41
CA LYS A 86 -7.73 2.72 0.47
C LYS A 86 -7.47 2.47 1.96
N PHE A 87 -6.58 1.53 2.29
CA PHE A 87 -6.11 1.30 3.66
C PHE A 87 -5.01 2.27 4.10
N PHE A 88 -4.61 3.22 3.23
CA PHE A 88 -3.50 4.14 3.45
C PHE A 88 -2.22 3.45 3.95
N PRO A 89 -1.75 2.38 3.28
CA PRO A 89 -0.57 1.65 3.70
C PRO A 89 0.72 2.41 3.43
N ASP A 90 1.72 2.17 4.25
CA ASP A 90 3.11 2.57 4.01
C ASP A 90 3.72 1.74 2.88
N VAL A 91 3.38 0.44 2.83
CA VAL A 91 3.90 -0.52 1.84
C VAL A 91 2.77 -1.39 1.30
N ILE A 92 2.70 -1.55 -0.02
CA ILE A 92 1.91 -2.58 -0.69
C ILE A 92 2.88 -3.59 -1.28
N ILE A 93 2.72 -4.86 -0.93
CA ILE A 93 3.51 -5.98 -1.45
C ILE A 93 2.63 -6.80 -2.38
N VAL A 94 3.03 -6.96 -3.64
CA VAL A 94 2.34 -7.81 -4.60
C VAL A 94 3.04 -9.17 -4.68
N GLU A 95 2.36 -10.25 -4.28
CA GLU A 95 2.82 -11.62 -4.45
C GLU A 95 2.35 -12.17 -5.79
N GLY A 96 3.30 -12.51 -6.66
CA GLY A 96 3.01 -13.14 -7.94
C GLY A 96 2.57 -12.13 -9.00
N TYR A 97 3.39 -11.94 -10.01
CA TYR A 97 3.01 -11.34 -11.29
C TYR A 97 4.18 -11.50 -12.25
N LYS A 98 3.92 -11.68 -13.55
CA LYS A 98 4.94 -11.58 -14.60
C LYS A 98 4.89 -10.14 -15.11
N SER A 99 5.87 -9.33 -14.70
CA SER A 99 6.13 -7.97 -15.21
C SER A 99 4.91 -7.03 -15.28
N VAL A 100 4.69 -6.23 -14.23
CA VAL A 100 3.96 -4.96 -14.41
C VAL A 100 5.02 -3.91 -14.74
N GLU A 101 4.89 -3.25 -15.89
CA GLU A 101 5.72 -2.09 -16.21
C GLU A 101 5.60 -1.02 -15.10
N GLY A 102 6.75 -0.51 -14.65
CA GLY A 102 6.80 0.53 -13.62
C GLY A 102 6.72 0.03 -12.18
N LEU A 103 6.65 -1.28 -11.92
CA LEU A 103 6.80 -1.82 -10.56
C LEU A 103 8.24 -2.19 -10.25
N ASN A 104 8.72 -1.79 -9.06
CA ASN A 104 9.97 -2.29 -8.52
C ASN A 104 9.81 -3.77 -8.18
N CYS A 105 10.45 -4.63 -8.97
CA CYS A 105 10.28 -6.07 -8.90
C CYS A 105 11.50 -6.72 -8.26
N ILE A 106 11.27 -7.53 -7.22
CA ILE A 106 12.28 -8.22 -6.45
C ILE A 106 12.16 -9.70 -6.75
N ASP A 107 13.25 -10.31 -7.23
CA ASP A 107 13.32 -11.76 -7.41
C ASP A 107 13.78 -12.43 -6.12
N VAL A 108 12.95 -13.32 -5.57
CA VAL A 108 13.29 -13.98 -4.30
C VAL A 108 14.46 -14.95 -4.40
N GLU A 109 14.81 -15.39 -5.62
CA GLU A 109 15.99 -16.25 -5.84
C GLU A 109 17.30 -15.43 -5.76
N GLU A 110 17.24 -14.11 -5.88
CA GLU A 110 18.41 -13.21 -5.94
C GLU A 110 18.44 -12.18 -4.79
N ALA A 111 17.39 -12.12 -3.98
CA ALA A 111 17.22 -11.09 -2.96
C ALA A 111 17.42 -11.60 -1.55
N ASP A 112 18.10 -10.80 -0.73
CA ASP A 112 18.13 -10.98 0.72
C ASP A 112 17.02 -10.16 1.40
N VAL A 113 16.44 -10.72 2.47
CA VAL A 113 15.33 -10.08 3.21
C VAL A 113 15.77 -8.78 3.89
N GLU A 114 16.98 -8.73 4.44
CA GLU A 114 17.52 -7.53 5.11
C GLU A 114 17.72 -6.41 4.11
N GLU A 115 18.39 -6.69 2.99
CA GLU A 115 18.65 -5.70 1.95
C GLU A 115 17.35 -5.10 1.40
N VAL A 116 16.33 -5.94 1.20
CA VAL A 116 15.01 -5.48 0.75
C VAL A 116 14.33 -4.63 1.82
N TYR A 117 14.41 -5.02 3.09
CA TYR A 117 13.86 -4.26 4.20
C TYR A 117 14.50 -2.86 4.29
N GLU A 118 15.83 -2.77 4.26
CA GLU A 118 16.57 -1.51 4.31
C GLU A 118 16.16 -0.57 3.16
N LYS A 119 16.11 -1.08 1.93
CA LYS A 119 15.64 -0.32 0.76
C LYS A 119 14.20 0.17 0.89
N ILE A 120 13.33 -0.59 1.54
CA ILE A 120 11.95 -0.17 1.80
C ILE A 120 11.94 0.97 2.82
N VAL A 121 12.63 0.81 3.94
CA VAL A 121 12.69 1.84 4.99
C VAL A 121 13.28 3.13 4.45
N GLU A 122 14.40 3.06 3.72
CA GLU A 122 15.04 4.21 3.09
C GLU A 122 14.07 4.97 2.17
N LYS A 123 13.30 4.24 1.33
CA LYS A 123 12.29 4.84 0.44
C LYS A 123 11.09 5.43 1.19
N ILE A 124 10.69 4.84 2.32
CA ILE A 124 9.63 5.40 3.16
C ILE A 124 10.11 6.73 3.76
N VAL A 125 11.33 6.77 4.30
CA VAL A 125 11.94 7.96 4.89
C VAL A 125 12.13 9.06 3.84
N LYS A 126 12.77 8.75 2.71
CA LYS A 126 12.93 9.71 1.59
C LYS A 126 11.61 10.16 0.96
N GLY A 127 10.55 9.36 1.11
CA GLY A 127 9.22 9.66 0.62
C GLY A 127 8.37 10.49 1.57
N LYS A 128 8.84 10.79 2.79
CA LYS A 128 8.18 11.74 3.68
C LYS A 128 8.27 13.14 3.07
N LYS A 129 7.13 13.82 2.95
CA LYS A 129 7.04 15.20 2.44
C LYS A 129 6.96 16.23 3.56
N ILE A 130 6.61 15.78 4.75
CA ILE A 130 6.40 16.62 5.92
C ILE A 130 7.05 15.97 7.12
N GLU A 131 7.69 16.81 7.91
CA GLU A 131 8.11 16.55 9.27
C GLU A 131 7.42 17.58 10.17
N ILE A 132 6.84 17.14 11.29
CA ILE A 132 6.24 18.03 12.29
C ILE A 132 6.96 17.77 13.60
N LEU A 133 7.52 18.84 14.18
CA LEU A 133 8.15 18.80 15.49
C LEU A 133 7.33 19.61 16.49
N VAL A 134 7.07 19.03 17.66
CA VAL A 134 6.44 19.71 18.81
C VAL A 134 7.42 19.65 19.97
N ASP A 135 7.88 20.81 20.45
CA ASP A 135 8.94 20.93 21.47
C ASP A 135 10.19 20.10 21.13
N GLY A 136 10.59 20.10 19.85
CA GLY A 136 11.73 19.35 19.32
C GLY A 136 11.49 17.84 19.15
N LYS A 137 10.28 17.34 19.41
CA LYS A 137 9.92 15.92 19.20
C LYS A 137 9.16 15.73 17.90
N GLU A 138 9.64 14.82 17.04
CA GLU A 138 8.94 14.46 15.80
C GLU A 138 7.60 13.76 16.11
N ILE A 139 6.53 14.23 15.48
CA ILE A 139 5.21 13.60 15.51
C ILE A 139 5.07 12.70 14.29
N SER A 140 4.91 11.40 14.52
CA SER A 140 4.69 10.43 13.45
C SER A 140 3.33 10.63 12.80
N LEU A 141 3.33 10.87 11.49
CA LEU A 141 2.12 11.03 10.69
C LEU A 141 1.86 9.79 9.84
N ASN A 142 0.61 9.35 9.78
CA ASN A 142 0.21 8.39 8.76
C ASN A 142 0.05 9.09 7.40
N LYS A 143 0.02 8.32 6.30
CA LYS A 143 -0.04 8.87 4.93
C LYS A 143 -1.27 9.74 4.63
N PHE A 144 -2.41 9.48 5.29
CA PHE A 144 -3.60 10.31 5.12
C PHE A 144 -3.41 11.69 5.75
N VAL A 145 -2.93 11.72 6.99
CA VAL A 145 -2.67 12.96 7.74
C VAL A 145 -1.54 13.76 7.08
N GLU A 146 -0.43 13.09 6.73
CA GLU A 146 0.68 13.70 5.99
C GLU A 146 0.19 14.38 4.70
N LYS A 147 -0.72 13.73 3.95
CA LYS A 147 -1.32 14.30 2.74
C LYS A 147 -2.16 15.54 3.06
N ILE A 148 -3.00 15.50 4.10
CA ILE A 148 -3.83 16.65 4.49
C ILE A 148 -2.96 17.85 4.83
N PHE A 149 -1.94 17.66 5.68
CA PHE A 149 -1.02 18.73 6.04
C PHE A 149 -0.30 19.27 4.81
N TYR A 150 0.19 18.39 3.93
CA TYR A 150 0.92 18.80 2.73
C TYR A 150 0.08 19.62 1.77
N GLU A 151 -1.11 19.15 1.40
CA GLU A 151 -1.98 19.89 0.48
C GLU A 151 -2.47 21.21 1.10
N THR A 152 -2.76 21.22 2.41
CA THR A 152 -3.21 22.42 3.13
C THR A 152 -2.10 23.47 3.20
N ILE A 153 -0.91 23.09 3.67
CA ILE A 153 0.25 23.99 3.78
C ILE A 153 0.64 24.50 2.40
N LYS A 154 0.69 23.62 1.39
CA LYS A 154 0.99 24.00 0.00
C LYS A 154 -0.02 25.01 -0.55
N ALA A 155 -1.31 24.80 -0.30
CA ALA A 155 -2.35 25.75 -0.71
C ALA A 155 -2.17 27.11 -0.02
N MET A 156 -1.91 27.12 1.29
CA MET A 156 -1.65 28.36 2.04
C MET A 156 -0.42 29.11 1.49
N LEU A 157 0.67 28.40 1.23
CA LEU A 157 1.91 28.98 0.67
C LEU A 157 1.71 29.55 -0.73
N SER A 158 0.85 28.94 -1.56
CA SER A 158 0.55 29.43 -2.91
C SER A 158 -0.11 30.82 -2.93
N CYS A 159 -0.73 31.22 -1.83
CA CYS A 159 -1.30 32.56 -1.66
C CYS A 159 -0.27 33.61 -1.22
N LEU A 160 0.96 33.20 -0.88
CA LEU A 160 2.00 34.09 -0.35
C LEU A 160 3.01 34.45 -1.45
N LYS A 161 3.34 35.74 -1.56
CA LYS A 161 4.44 36.18 -2.43
C LYS A 161 5.76 35.62 -1.91
N GLY A 162 6.42 34.79 -2.71
CA GLY A 162 7.67 34.13 -2.34
C GLY A 162 7.49 32.84 -1.52
N GLY A 163 6.28 32.28 -1.45
CA GLY A 163 6.01 31.00 -0.76
C GLY A 163 6.47 29.74 -1.51
N GLU A 164 7.27 29.88 -2.57
CA GLU A 164 7.79 28.77 -3.37
C GLU A 164 9.20 28.38 -2.93
N GLY A 165 9.51 27.09 -2.91
CA GLY A 165 10.83 26.60 -2.50
C GLY A 165 10.94 25.08 -2.55
N LYS A 166 12.17 24.57 -2.44
CA LYS A 166 12.43 23.11 -2.34
C LYS A 166 12.25 22.58 -0.91
N GLU A 167 12.54 23.42 0.07
CA GLU A 167 12.44 23.16 1.50
C GLU A 167 11.84 24.40 2.14
N ILE A 168 10.83 24.21 2.99
CA ILE A 168 10.05 25.29 3.60
C ILE A 168 9.88 24.96 5.07
N GLU A 169 10.35 25.86 5.93
CA GLU A 169 10.19 25.75 7.39
C GLU A 169 9.10 26.73 7.85
N ILE A 170 8.15 26.23 8.64
CA ILE A 170 7.09 27.05 9.23
C ILE A 170 7.25 27.02 10.75
N LEU A 171 7.58 28.17 11.33
CA LEU A 171 7.70 28.34 12.78
C LEU A 171 6.43 28.99 13.35
N ILE A 172 5.80 28.34 14.33
CA ILE A 172 4.64 28.87 15.06
C ILE A 172 5.05 29.05 16.52
N ARG A 173 4.86 30.26 17.06
CA ARG A 173 5.04 30.56 18.49
C ARG A 173 3.66 30.73 19.11
N LEU A 174 3.32 29.85 20.06
CA LEU A 174 2.05 29.85 20.78
C LEU A 174 2.12 30.73 22.03
#